data_AF-A0A432XP69-F1
#
_entry.id   AF-A0A432XP69-F1
#
_cell.length_a   1.000
_cell.length_b   1.000
_cell.length_c   1.000
_cell.angle_alpha   90.00
_cell.angle_beta   90.00
_cell.angle_gamma   90.00
#
_symmetry.space_group_name_H-M   'P 1'
#
loop_
_entity.id
_entity.type
_entity.pdbx_description
1 polymer ?
#
loop_
_entity_poly.entity_id
_entity_poly.type
_entity_poly.pdbx_seq_one_letter_code
_entity_poly.pdbx_strand_id
1 'polypeptide(L)'
;MISSKAQIAVIEDDSALRELLVEELETEGYIVSAYPSVEEYQSERPPVDVIVSDIRLPGSSGLSLLEHVNEAGAPALILITAFATVDQAVDALKQGAADFLTKPLDVEHLLLSVQRVLEHRLLKQELTRFKSQQKGPAGLIGQSPAMRKLYHQIERLGTAGGSVLITGESGTGKELVARAIHELSDRRDKPFQAVNCAGIPSELMESEFFGHTQGAFTGAQGKRLGLFKQVDGGTLLLDEIGEMPLALQAKLLRVLQEGTLRAVGSDEEEQVDVRIIAATHQNLEQRVRDGEFREDLFYRLETFSVKVPALRQRGEDVERLAHHFISVYAEKAGKRITDIDTDALDVLYRYRFPGNVRELQNAIERAVTFAQSHHLQVDDLPERMLEVRDPTADTQPHWHTLQAHQDAYIQDVMDHVGGNKKKAAEILGITRRTLYRWLDGQTDQSES
;
A
#
# COMPACT_ATOMS: atom_id res chain seq x y z
N MET A 1 -8.08 -30.69 -6.72
CA MET A 1 -9.02 -31.46 -5.88
C MET A 1 -9.96 -30.47 -5.24
N ILE A 2 -11.16 -30.31 -5.79
CA ILE A 2 -12.25 -29.59 -5.11
C ILE A 2 -12.75 -30.58 -4.06
N SER A 3 -12.53 -30.32 -2.77
CA SER A 3 -12.92 -31.28 -1.73
C SER A 3 -13.45 -30.60 -0.48
N SER A 4 -14.42 -29.71 -0.67
CA SER A 4 -15.56 -29.61 0.22
C SER A 4 -16.80 -29.77 -0.64
N LYS A 5 -17.64 -30.78 -0.37
CA LYS A 5 -18.95 -30.89 -1.02
C LYS A 5 -19.76 -29.65 -0.68
N ALA A 6 -20.32 -28.96 -1.67
CA ALA A 6 -21.09 -27.74 -1.43
C ALA A 6 -22.33 -28.04 -0.59
N GLN A 7 -22.67 -27.13 0.33
CA GLN A 7 -23.80 -27.27 1.24
C GLN A 7 -25.01 -26.50 0.73
N ILE A 8 -26.17 -27.16 0.62
CA ILE A 8 -27.40 -26.58 0.08
C ILE A 8 -28.51 -26.69 1.12
N ALA A 9 -29.19 -25.58 1.40
CA ALA A 9 -30.43 -25.58 2.17
C ALA A 9 -31.63 -25.59 1.22
N VAL A 10 -32.56 -26.52 1.41
CA VAL A 10 -33.84 -26.58 0.71
C VAL A 10 -34.94 -26.15 1.66
N ILE A 11 -35.76 -25.17 1.29
CA ILE A 11 -36.87 -24.65 2.09
C ILE A 11 -38.17 -24.78 1.29
N GLU A 12 -38.98 -25.77 1.62
CA GLU A 12 -40.20 -26.15 0.89
C GLU A 12 -41.20 -26.81 1.86
N ASP A 13 -42.46 -26.38 1.82
CA ASP A 13 -43.51 -26.87 2.73
C ASP A 13 -44.18 -28.15 2.21
N ASP A 14 -44.20 -28.36 0.89
CA ASP A 14 -44.62 -29.62 0.30
C ASP A 14 -43.57 -30.71 0.57
N SER A 15 -43.93 -31.68 1.43
CA SER A 15 -43.03 -32.76 1.80
C SER A 15 -42.58 -33.61 0.63
N ALA A 16 -43.44 -33.85 -0.37
CA ALA A 16 -43.11 -34.69 -1.52
C ALA A 16 -42.13 -33.98 -2.46
N LEU A 17 -42.36 -32.69 -2.73
CA LEU A 17 -41.43 -31.90 -3.52
C LEU A 17 -40.10 -31.71 -2.79
N ARG A 18 -40.12 -31.46 -1.48
CA ARG A 18 -38.90 -31.34 -0.68
C ARG A 18 -38.07 -32.63 -0.70
N GLU A 19 -38.70 -33.79 -0.53
CA GLU A 19 -38.02 -35.09 -0.60
C GLU A 19 -37.37 -35.32 -1.97
N LEU A 20 -38.10 -35.02 -3.06
CA LEU A 20 -37.56 -35.09 -4.42
C LEU A 20 -36.34 -34.18 -4.61
N LEU A 21 -36.42 -32.92 -4.16
CA LEU A 21 -35.32 -31.97 -4.26
C LEU A 21 -34.07 -32.44 -3.50
N VAL A 22 -34.26 -33.02 -2.32
CA VAL A 22 -33.17 -33.58 -1.51
C VAL A 22 -32.51 -34.74 -2.25
N GLU A 23 -33.30 -35.72 -2.72
CA GLU A 23 -32.78 -36.91 -3.40
C GLU A 23 -31.94 -36.56 -4.64
N GLU A 24 -32.45 -35.65 -5.48
CA GLU A 24 -31.79 -35.25 -6.72
C GLU A 24 -30.49 -34.47 -6.46
N LEU A 25 -30.49 -33.54 -5.49
CA LEU A 25 -29.30 -32.78 -5.12
C LEU A 25 -28.24 -33.65 -4.43
N GLU A 26 -28.64 -34.61 -3.59
CA GLU A 26 -27.71 -35.56 -2.97
C GLU A 26 -27.10 -36.52 -4.00
N THR A 27 -27.87 -36.91 -5.03
CA THR A 27 -27.39 -37.76 -6.13
C THR A 27 -26.27 -37.08 -6.93
N GLU A 28 -26.35 -35.76 -7.13
CA GLU A 28 -25.28 -34.95 -7.71
C GLU A 28 -24.09 -34.71 -6.75
N GLY A 29 -24.17 -35.23 -5.52
CA GLY A 29 -23.07 -35.26 -4.57
C GLY A 29 -22.99 -34.06 -3.63
N TYR A 30 -24.02 -33.21 -3.58
CA TYR A 30 -24.13 -32.10 -2.63
C TYR A 30 -24.48 -32.59 -1.21
N ILE A 31 -24.23 -31.75 -0.20
CA ILE A 31 -24.71 -31.98 1.17
C ILE A 31 -25.97 -31.14 1.34
N VAL A 32 -27.11 -31.77 1.62
CA VAL A 32 -28.40 -31.08 1.63
C VAL A 32 -28.99 -31.06 3.04
N SER A 33 -29.43 -29.90 3.50
CA SER A 33 -30.29 -29.74 4.67
C SER A 33 -31.66 -29.23 4.22
N ALA A 34 -32.74 -29.75 4.80
CA ALA A 34 -34.09 -29.48 4.34
C ALA A 34 -34.99 -28.98 5.47
N TYR A 35 -35.79 -27.95 5.17
CA TYR A 35 -36.62 -27.23 6.14
C TYR A 35 -38.05 -27.05 5.59
N PRO A 36 -39.09 -27.15 6.43
CA PRO A 36 -40.48 -26.87 6.05
C PRO A 36 -40.82 -25.38 5.99
N SER A 37 -39.98 -24.52 6.58
CA SER A 37 -40.28 -23.10 6.75
C SER A 37 -39.00 -22.27 6.85
N VAL A 38 -39.12 -20.96 6.60
CA VAL A 38 -38.02 -20.01 6.76
C VAL A 38 -37.61 -19.90 8.23
N GLU A 39 -38.57 -19.97 9.15
CA GLU A 39 -38.37 -19.85 10.59
C GLU A 39 -37.49 -20.97 11.14
N GLU A 40 -37.70 -22.21 10.69
CA GLU A 40 -36.88 -23.35 11.10
C GLU A 40 -35.45 -23.21 10.57
N TYR A 41 -35.28 -22.83 9.30
CA TYR A 41 -33.97 -22.52 8.73
C TYR A 41 -33.25 -21.40 9.50
N GLN A 42 -33.95 -20.32 9.83
CA GLN A 42 -33.40 -19.18 10.57
C GLN A 42 -33.07 -19.48 12.03
N SER A 43 -33.69 -20.50 12.63
CA SER A 43 -33.42 -20.94 13.99
C SER A 43 -32.10 -21.71 14.11
N GLU A 44 -31.74 -22.46 13.07
CA GLU A 44 -30.51 -23.26 13.04
C GLU A 44 -29.34 -22.51 12.41
N ARG A 45 -29.60 -21.67 11.40
CA ARG A 45 -28.59 -20.93 10.60
C ARG A 45 -27.37 -21.79 10.22
N PRO A 46 -27.57 -22.94 9.55
CA PRO A 46 -26.45 -23.75 9.11
C PRO A 46 -25.58 -22.96 8.10
N PRO A 47 -24.24 -23.19 8.08
CA PRO A 47 -23.38 -22.61 7.07
C PRO A 47 -23.64 -23.28 5.72
N VAL A 48 -24.35 -22.60 4.82
CA VAL A 48 -24.66 -23.10 3.48
C VAL A 48 -24.09 -22.21 2.38
N ASP A 49 -23.88 -22.80 1.19
CA ASP A 49 -23.40 -22.12 0.00
C ASP A 49 -24.55 -21.59 -0.87
N VAL A 50 -25.64 -22.35 -0.94
CA VAL A 50 -26.85 -22.05 -1.72
C VAL A 50 -28.09 -22.34 -0.88
N ILE A 51 -29.09 -21.47 -0.98
CA ILE A 51 -30.44 -21.68 -0.47
C ILE A 51 -31.37 -21.82 -1.68
N VAL A 52 -32.13 -22.90 -1.73
CA VAL A 52 -33.23 -23.13 -2.68
C VAL A 52 -34.52 -23.03 -1.89
N SER A 53 -35.38 -22.05 -2.20
CA SER A 53 -36.54 -21.73 -1.36
C SER A 53 -37.80 -21.48 -2.20
N ASP A 54 -38.95 -22.03 -1.79
CA ASP A 54 -40.24 -21.56 -2.33
C ASP A 54 -40.51 -20.13 -1.85
N ILE A 55 -41.01 -19.29 -2.74
CA ILE A 55 -41.52 -17.96 -2.40
C ILE A 55 -42.73 -18.06 -1.46
N ARG A 56 -43.61 -19.03 -1.67
CA ARG A 56 -44.88 -19.18 -0.95
C ARG A 56 -44.77 -20.27 0.09
N LEU A 57 -44.24 -19.91 1.25
CA LEU A 57 -44.17 -20.79 2.41
C LEU A 57 -45.22 -20.41 3.46
N PRO A 58 -45.66 -21.34 4.30
CA PRO A 58 -46.48 -21.03 5.47
C PRO A 58 -45.65 -20.20 6.46
N GLY A 59 -46.17 -19.04 6.85
CA GLY A 59 -45.45 -18.08 7.69
C GLY A 59 -44.69 -17.06 6.85
N SER A 60 -43.38 -16.97 7.03
CA SER A 60 -42.53 -16.03 6.30
C SER A 60 -42.31 -16.47 4.85
N SER A 61 -42.41 -15.52 3.92
CA SER A 61 -42.15 -15.77 2.51
C SER A 61 -40.66 -16.03 2.25
N GLY A 62 -40.33 -16.87 1.27
CA GLY A 62 -38.96 -17.06 0.79
C GLY A 62 -38.28 -15.76 0.33
N LEU A 63 -39.05 -14.73 -0.04
CA LEU A 63 -38.51 -13.40 -0.36
C LEU A 63 -37.85 -12.72 0.86
N SER A 64 -38.28 -13.04 2.08
CA SER A 64 -37.65 -12.48 3.30
C SER A 64 -36.18 -12.89 3.46
N LEU A 65 -35.75 -13.95 2.78
CA LEU A 65 -34.35 -14.38 2.76
C LEU A 65 -33.46 -13.41 1.98
N LEU A 66 -34.02 -12.56 1.10
CA LEU A 66 -33.27 -11.54 0.35
C LEU A 66 -32.56 -10.53 1.25
N GLU A 67 -33.11 -10.26 2.44
CA GLU A 67 -32.49 -9.38 3.43
C GLU A 67 -31.14 -9.91 3.94
N HIS A 68 -30.91 -11.22 3.81
CA HIS A 68 -29.77 -11.93 4.41
C HIS A 68 -28.72 -12.41 3.39
N VAL A 69 -28.90 -12.12 2.09
CA VAL A 69 -28.05 -12.66 0.99
C VAL A 69 -27.20 -11.60 0.28
N ASN A 70 -27.32 -10.33 0.69
CA ASN A 70 -26.56 -9.22 0.11
C ASN A 70 -25.22 -8.93 0.81
N GLU A 71 -24.88 -9.67 1.88
CA GLU A 71 -23.64 -9.48 2.63
C GLU A 71 -22.45 -10.26 2.05
N ALA A 72 -21.24 -9.80 2.32
CA ALA A 72 -20.02 -10.48 1.88
C ALA A 72 -19.88 -11.86 2.54
N GLY A 73 -19.93 -12.92 1.73
CA GLY A 73 -19.87 -14.32 2.22
C GLY A 73 -21.23 -14.99 2.40
N ALA A 74 -22.34 -14.24 2.30
CA ALA A 74 -23.70 -14.77 2.41
C ALA A 74 -24.01 -15.83 1.32
N PRO A 75 -24.89 -16.80 1.59
CA PRO A 75 -25.28 -17.83 0.61
C PRO A 75 -25.99 -17.22 -0.60
N ALA A 76 -25.92 -17.90 -1.74
CA ALA A 76 -26.70 -17.53 -2.91
C ALA A 76 -28.15 -18.04 -2.78
N LEU A 77 -29.14 -17.29 -3.26
CA LEU A 77 -30.55 -17.64 -3.14
C LEU A 77 -31.18 -17.94 -4.51
N ILE A 78 -31.72 -19.14 -4.66
CA ILE A 78 -32.54 -19.55 -5.80
C ILE A 78 -33.99 -19.64 -5.32
N LEU A 79 -34.90 -18.95 -6.00
CA LEU A 79 -36.31 -18.92 -5.64
C LEU A 79 -37.13 -19.82 -6.56
N ILE A 80 -38.02 -20.62 -5.98
CA ILE A 80 -38.99 -21.46 -6.70
C ILE A 80 -40.39 -20.84 -6.51
N THR A 81 -41.24 -20.82 -7.56
CA THR A 81 -42.63 -20.40 -7.38
C THR A 81 -43.60 -20.99 -8.40
N ALA A 82 -44.86 -21.18 -8.01
CA ALA A 82 -45.95 -21.63 -8.89
C ALA A 82 -46.64 -20.50 -9.68
N PHE A 83 -46.45 -19.23 -9.30
CA PHE A 83 -47.12 -18.09 -9.94
C PHE A 83 -46.11 -16.97 -10.16
N ALA A 84 -45.41 -17.01 -11.29
CA ALA A 84 -44.51 -15.94 -11.68
C ALA A 84 -45.17 -15.06 -12.76
N THR A 85 -45.32 -13.77 -12.49
CA THR A 85 -45.27 -12.79 -13.56
C THR A 85 -43.80 -12.49 -13.87
N VAL A 86 -43.48 -12.13 -15.12
CA VAL A 86 -42.10 -11.74 -15.50
C VAL A 86 -41.59 -10.62 -14.59
N ASP A 87 -42.47 -9.69 -14.20
CA ASP A 87 -42.12 -8.57 -13.33
C ASP A 87 -41.62 -9.01 -11.94
N GLN A 88 -42.25 -10.03 -11.33
CA GLN A 88 -41.84 -10.54 -10.01
C GLN A 88 -40.48 -11.25 -10.06
N ALA A 89 -40.20 -12.00 -11.12
CA ALA A 89 -38.89 -12.63 -11.32
C ALA A 89 -37.79 -11.57 -11.49
N VAL A 90 -38.06 -10.53 -12.29
CA VAL A 90 -37.13 -9.41 -12.50
C VAL A 90 -36.87 -8.66 -11.20
N ASP A 91 -37.89 -8.41 -10.39
CA ASP A 91 -37.74 -7.70 -9.12
C ASP A 91 -37.00 -8.52 -8.06
N ALA A 92 -37.16 -9.84 -8.03
CA ALA A 92 -36.39 -10.72 -7.15
C ALA A 92 -34.89 -10.74 -7.50
N LEU A 93 -34.56 -10.80 -8.80
CA LEU A 93 -33.17 -10.71 -9.28
C LEU A 93 -32.54 -9.34 -8.94
N LYS A 94 -33.29 -8.25 -9.10
CA LYS A 94 -32.82 -6.89 -8.71
C LYS A 94 -32.55 -6.77 -7.21
N GLN A 95 -33.27 -7.51 -6.38
CA GLN A 95 -33.13 -7.49 -4.92
C GLN A 95 -32.02 -8.41 -4.39
N GLY A 96 -31.39 -9.22 -5.26
CA GLY A 96 -30.21 -10.02 -4.92
C GLY A 96 -30.39 -11.54 -5.03
N ALA A 97 -31.53 -12.03 -5.54
CA ALA A 97 -31.65 -13.46 -5.87
C ALA A 97 -30.63 -13.82 -6.95
N ALA A 98 -30.03 -15.00 -6.83
CA ALA A 98 -29.06 -15.51 -7.79
C ALA A 98 -29.73 -16.11 -9.03
N ASP A 99 -30.88 -16.76 -8.84
CA ASP A 99 -31.70 -17.28 -9.93
C ASP A 99 -33.16 -17.48 -9.48
N PHE A 100 -34.03 -17.79 -10.43
CA PHE A 100 -35.47 -17.97 -10.22
C PHE A 100 -36.04 -19.06 -11.13
N LEU A 101 -36.84 -19.96 -10.55
CA LEU A 101 -37.43 -21.12 -11.22
C LEU A 101 -38.95 -21.17 -11.03
N THR A 102 -39.66 -21.54 -12.08
CA THR A 102 -41.14 -21.66 -12.07
C THR A 102 -41.58 -23.11 -11.93
N LYS A 103 -42.64 -23.37 -11.14
CA LYS A 103 -43.34 -24.66 -11.12
C LYS A 103 -44.26 -24.75 -12.37
N PRO A 104 -44.42 -25.92 -13.03
CA PRO A 104 -43.86 -27.23 -12.66
C PRO A 104 -42.33 -27.24 -12.78
N LEU A 105 -41.68 -27.71 -11.72
CA LEU A 105 -40.23 -27.63 -11.58
C LEU A 105 -39.57 -28.67 -12.49
N ASP A 106 -38.70 -28.20 -13.37
CA ASP A 106 -37.79 -29.06 -14.12
C ASP A 106 -36.52 -29.28 -13.27
N VAL A 107 -36.31 -30.53 -12.83
CA VAL A 107 -35.19 -30.90 -11.97
C VAL A 107 -33.85 -30.67 -12.69
N GLU A 108 -33.76 -30.96 -13.99
CA GLU A 108 -32.52 -30.71 -14.75
C GLU A 108 -32.19 -29.21 -14.76
N HIS A 109 -33.22 -28.36 -14.89
CA HIS A 109 -33.04 -26.92 -14.84
C HIS A 109 -32.60 -26.43 -13.45
N LEU A 110 -33.14 -27.00 -12.38
CA LEU A 110 -32.68 -26.71 -11.02
C LEU A 110 -31.20 -27.07 -10.84
N LEU A 111 -30.81 -28.28 -11.23
CA LEU A 111 -29.43 -28.75 -11.07
C LEU A 111 -28.45 -27.85 -11.85
N LEU A 112 -28.80 -27.46 -13.08
CA LEU A 112 -28.02 -26.50 -13.88
C LEU A 112 -27.93 -25.12 -13.22
N SER A 113 -29.02 -24.64 -12.64
CA SER A 113 -29.07 -23.37 -11.92
C SER A 113 -28.15 -23.40 -10.69
N VAL A 114 -28.27 -24.44 -9.86
CA VAL A 114 -27.41 -24.66 -8.68
C VAL A 114 -25.94 -24.72 -9.07
N GLN A 115 -25.58 -25.48 -10.11
CA GLN A 115 -24.21 -25.58 -10.59
C GLN A 115 -23.65 -24.22 -11.01
N ARG A 116 -24.39 -23.46 -11.84
CA ARG A 116 -23.97 -22.13 -12.33
C ARG A 116 -23.78 -21.14 -11.19
N VAL A 117 -24.68 -21.16 -10.21
CA VAL A 117 -24.62 -20.29 -9.04
C VAL A 117 -23.38 -20.63 -8.18
N LEU A 118 -23.09 -21.92 -7.98
CA LEU A 118 -21.90 -22.38 -7.27
C LEU A 118 -20.60 -22.00 -8.00
N GLU A 119 -20.54 -22.18 -9.32
CA GLU A 119 -19.40 -21.77 -10.14
C GLU A 119 -19.15 -20.25 -10.06
N HIS A 120 -20.20 -19.45 -10.19
CA HIS A 120 -20.10 -17.99 -10.07
C HIS A 120 -19.66 -17.55 -8.66
N ARG A 121 -20.15 -18.23 -7.62
CA ARG A 121 -19.72 -18.00 -6.23
C ARG A 121 -18.23 -18.33 -6.04
N LEU A 122 -17.78 -19.47 -6.54
CA LEU A 122 -16.36 -19.87 -6.49
C LEU A 122 -15.48 -18.86 -7.21
N LEU A 123 -15.86 -18.43 -8.42
CA LEU A 123 -15.12 -17.41 -9.17
C LEU A 123 -15.08 -16.06 -8.44
N LYS A 124 -16.18 -15.64 -7.81
CA LYS A 124 -16.24 -14.40 -7.01
C LYS A 124 -15.40 -14.51 -5.73
N GLN A 125 -15.39 -15.67 -5.08
CA GLN A 125 -14.54 -15.96 -3.92
C GLN A 125 -13.06 -16.01 -4.30
N GLU A 126 -12.71 -16.65 -5.42
CA GLU A 126 -11.36 -16.65 -5.96
C GLU A 126 -10.92 -15.24 -6.33
N LEU A 127 -11.75 -14.44 -7.00
CA LEU A 127 -11.46 -13.04 -7.30
C LEU A 127 -11.25 -12.22 -6.03
N THR A 128 -12.09 -12.42 -4.99
CA THR A 128 -11.94 -11.75 -3.70
C THR A 128 -10.67 -12.19 -2.99
N ARG A 129 -10.32 -13.47 -3.06
CA ARG A 129 -9.10 -14.06 -2.53
C ARG A 129 -7.86 -13.58 -3.28
N PHE A 130 -7.90 -13.47 -4.60
CA PHE A 130 -6.83 -12.89 -5.41
C PHE A 130 -6.66 -11.40 -5.09
N LYS A 131 -7.76 -10.66 -4.93
CA LYS A 131 -7.74 -9.26 -4.49
C LYS A 131 -7.22 -9.09 -3.06
N SER A 132 -7.49 -10.03 -2.15
CA SER A 132 -6.95 -9.99 -0.79
C SER A 132 -5.49 -10.46 -0.71
N GLN A 133 -5.08 -11.43 -1.54
CA GLN A 133 -3.68 -11.85 -1.73
C GLN A 133 -2.82 -10.79 -2.45
N GLN A 134 -3.44 -9.77 -3.06
CA GLN A 134 -2.73 -8.61 -3.60
C GLN A 134 -2.38 -7.55 -2.53
N LYS A 135 -2.96 -7.62 -1.32
CA LYS A 135 -2.70 -6.68 -0.24
C LYS A 135 -1.81 -7.35 0.82
N GLY A 136 -0.60 -6.84 0.97
CA GLY A 136 0.26 -7.10 2.12
C GLY A 136 -0.28 -6.46 3.42
N PRO A 137 0.47 -6.62 4.53
CA PRO A 137 0.08 -6.11 5.85
C PRO A 137 -0.32 -4.62 5.85
N ALA A 138 -1.32 -4.24 6.63
CA ALA A 138 -1.87 -2.87 6.72
C ALA A 138 -2.16 -2.19 5.38
N GLY A 139 -2.53 -2.96 4.34
CA GLY A 139 -2.85 -2.41 3.02
C GLY A 139 -1.62 -2.03 2.18
N LEU A 140 -0.42 -2.48 2.54
CA LEU A 140 0.75 -2.40 1.64
C LEU A 140 0.46 -3.17 0.35
N ILE A 141 0.81 -2.61 -0.79
CA ILE A 141 0.56 -3.24 -2.10
C ILE A 141 1.91 -3.51 -2.77
N GLY A 142 2.07 -4.74 -3.25
CA GLY A 142 3.25 -5.17 -3.98
C GLY A 142 3.55 -6.65 -3.78
N GLN A 143 4.11 -7.27 -4.82
CA GLN A 143 4.52 -8.67 -4.84
C GLN A 143 5.97 -8.86 -5.32
N SER A 144 6.69 -7.77 -5.59
CA SER A 144 8.11 -7.84 -5.95
C SER A 144 8.95 -8.55 -4.88
N PRO A 145 10.10 -9.15 -5.24
CA PRO A 145 11.00 -9.76 -4.28
C PRO A 145 11.41 -8.79 -3.15
N ALA A 146 11.56 -7.51 -3.46
CA ALA A 146 11.86 -6.47 -2.48
C ALA A 146 10.73 -6.27 -1.46
N MET A 147 9.48 -6.23 -1.93
CA MET A 147 8.30 -6.12 -1.05
C MET A 147 8.07 -7.39 -0.23
N ARG A 148 8.25 -8.59 -0.81
CA ARG A 148 8.16 -9.86 -0.05
C ARG A 148 9.19 -9.92 1.08
N LYS A 149 10.43 -9.48 0.82
CA LYS A 149 11.46 -9.37 1.84
C LYS A 149 11.05 -8.37 2.93
N LEU A 150 10.48 -7.22 2.55
CA LEU A 150 9.96 -6.25 3.51
C LEU A 150 8.86 -6.86 4.38
N TYR A 151 7.90 -7.59 3.81
CA TYR A 151 6.82 -8.22 4.58
C TYR A 151 7.36 -9.20 5.64
N HIS A 152 8.32 -10.05 5.29
CA HIS A 152 8.95 -10.94 6.25
C HIS A 152 9.69 -10.19 7.38
N GLN A 153 10.28 -9.03 7.08
CA GLN A 153 10.87 -8.19 8.12
C GLN A 153 9.80 -7.59 9.02
N ILE A 154 8.69 -7.09 8.47
CA ILE A 154 7.55 -6.56 9.23
C ILE A 154 6.97 -7.62 10.17
N GLU A 155 6.76 -8.85 9.70
CA GLU A 155 6.24 -9.96 10.54
C GLU A 155 7.13 -10.23 11.75
N ARG A 156 8.45 -10.26 11.54
CA ARG A 156 9.43 -10.46 12.63
C ARG A 156 9.49 -9.27 13.57
N LEU A 157 9.36 -8.05 13.04
CA LEU A 157 9.37 -6.83 13.83
C LEU A 157 8.07 -6.66 14.63
N GLY A 158 6.92 -7.09 14.11
CA GLY A 158 5.64 -7.04 14.83
C GLY A 158 5.71 -7.75 16.18
N THR A 159 6.29 -8.95 16.17
CA THR A 159 6.48 -9.80 17.36
C THR A 159 7.66 -9.38 18.25
N ALA A 160 8.57 -8.54 17.77
CA ALA A 160 9.66 -8.01 18.58
C ALA A 160 9.16 -6.82 19.42
N GLY A 161 9.22 -6.88 20.75
CA GLY A 161 8.71 -5.82 21.63
C GLY A 161 9.50 -4.50 21.67
N GLY A 162 10.63 -4.40 20.95
CA GLY A 162 11.52 -3.25 20.97
C GLY A 162 11.10 -2.07 20.08
N SER A 163 11.84 -0.97 20.18
CA SER A 163 11.72 0.18 19.29
C SER A 163 12.19 -0.16 17.87
N VAL A 164 11.49 0.35 16.86
CA VAL A 164 11.82 0.06 15.45
C VAL A 164 12.19 1.34 14.70
N LEU A 165 13.26 1.31 13.90
CA LEU A 165 13.65 2.36 12.97
C LEU A 165 13.30 2.00 11.53
N ILE A 166 12.39 2.76 10.91
CA ILE A 166 11.99 2.63 9.53
C ILE A 166 12.70 3.69 8.68
N THR A 167 13.54 3.25 7.75
CA THR A 167 14.23 4.14 6.82
C THR A 167 13.65 4.01 5.41
N GLY A 168 13.70 5.08 4.63
CA GLY A 168 13.26 5.03 3.23
C GLY A 168 12.94 6.41 2.70
N GLU A 169 13.07 6.57 1.38
CA GLU A 169 12.81 7.83 0.70
C GLU A 169 11.38 8.35 0.99
N SER A 170 11.19 9.67 0.82
CA SER A 170 9.87 10.27 0.98
C SER A 170 8.87 9.63 0.01
N GLY A 171 7.64 9.42 0.50
CA GLY A 171 6.57 8.82 -0.29
C GLY A 171 6.67 7.31 -0.52
N THR A 172 7.57 6.58 0.15
CA THR A 172 7.68 5.11 0.01
C THR A 172 6.64 4.29 0.79
N GLY A 173 5.90 4.91 1.72
CA GLY A 173 4.90 4.24 2.56
C GLY A 173 5.39 3.83 3.96
N LYS A 174 6.36 4.56 4.54
CA LYS A 174 6.89 4.29 5.90
C LYS A 174 5.80 4.20 6.98
N GLU A 175 4.79 5.06 6.92
CA GLU A 175 3.66 5.04 7.86
C GLU A 175 2.84 3.74 7.78
N LEU A 176 2.59 3.22 6.57
CA LEU A 176 1.90 1.93 6.38
C LEU A 176 2.73 0.78 6.96
N VAL A 177 4.05 0.84 6.81
CA VAL A 177 4.97 -0.14 7.43
C VAL A 177 4.88 -0.08 8.95
N ALA A 178 4.85 1.12 9.55
CA ALA A 178 4.70 1.28 10.99
C ALA A 178 3.36 0.72 11.50
N ARG A 179 2.27 1.01 10.77
CA ARG A 179 0.93 0.49 11.07
C ARG A 179 0.90 -1.04 11.00
N ALA A 180 1.51 -1.62 9.97
CA ALA A 180 1.62 -3.08 9.84
C ALA A 180 2.37 -3.72 11.00
N ILE A 181 3.47 -3.11 11.46
CA ILE A 181 4.22 -3.60 12.63
C ILE A 181 3.35 -3.57 13.88
N HIS A 182 2.56 -2.51 14.08
CA HIS A 182 1.63 -2.40 15.20
C HIS A 182 0.53 -3.48 15.14
N GLU A 183 -0.13 -3.65 13.99
CA GLU A 183 -1.20 -4.64 13.78
C GLU A 183 -0.73 -6.09 13.99
N LEU A 184 0.56 -6.36 13.76
CA LEU A 184 1.18 -7.67 13.95
C LEU A 184 1.83 -7.84 15.34
N SER A 185 1.61 -6.90 16.27
CA SER A 185 2.19 -6.93 17.61
C SER A 185 1.19 -7.35 18.68
N ASP A 186 1.70 -7.65 19.89
CA ASP A 186 0.88 -7.87 21.08
C ASP A 186 0.08 -6.62 21.51
N ARG A 187 0.39 -5.45 20.91
CA ARG A 187 -0.30 -4.17 21.13
C ARG A 187 -1.32 -3.84 20.05
N ARG A 188 -1.65 -4.76 19.14
CA ARG A 188 -2.58 -4.50 18.01
C ARG A 188 -3.95 -3.95 18.42
N ASP A 189 -4.42 -4.28 19.62
CA ASP A 189 -5.72 -3.86 20.17
C ASP A 189 -5.57 -2.60 21.06
N LYS A 190 -4.38 -1.98 21.08
CA LYS A 190 -4.03 -0.78 21.85
C LYS A 190 -3.93 0.45 20.94
N PRO A 191 -3.91 1.68 21.50
CA PRO A 191 -3.80 2.88 20.68
C PRO A 191 -2.55 2.90 19.79
N PHE A 192 -2.73 3.29 18.53
CA PHE A 192 -1.66 3.64 17.60
C PHE A 192 -1.80 5.11 17.23
N GLN A 193 -0.79 5.91 17.54
CA GLN A 193 -0.75 7.33 17.19
C GLN A 193 0.44 7.60 16.29
N ALA A 194 0.19 8.26 15.16
CA ALA A 194 1.23 8.78 14.29
C ALA A 194 1.40 10.28 14.50
N VAL A 195 2.66 10.72 14.55
CA VAL A 195 3.03 12.13 14.70
C VAL A 195 4.17 12.44 13.75
N ASN A 196 3.98 13.45 12.90
CA ASN A 196 5.03 13.96 12.02
C ASN A 196 5.80 15.07 12.73
N CYS A 197 7.04 14.79 13.11
CA CYS A 197 7.91 15.74 13.80
C CYS A 197 8.19 16.99 12.96
N ALA A 198 8.24 16.89 11.63
CA ALA A 198 8.44 18.04 10.75
C ALA A 198 7.24 19.00 10.73
N GLY A 199 6.04 18.53 11.13
CA GLY A 199 4.81 19.33 11.13
C GLY A 199 4.57 20.13 12.40
N ILE A 200 5.36 19.90 13.46
CA ILE A 200 5.19 20.57 14.76
C ILE A 200 6.26 21.65 14.91
N PRO A 201 5.89 22.91 15.18
CA PRO A 201 6.86 23.95 15.50
C PRO A 201 7.77 23.51 16.65
N SER A 202 9.08 23.71 16.50
CA SER A 202 10.10 23.24 17.47
C SER A 202 9.81 23.71 18.90
N GLU A 203 9.30 24.93 19.06
CA GLU A 203 8.92 25.54 20.34
C GLU A 203 7.75 24.83 21.04
N LEU A 204 6.84 24.24 20.27
CA LEU A 204 5.66 23.53 20.80
C LEU A 204 5.89 22.03 20.97
N MET A 205 6.90 21.50 20.29
CA MET A 205 7.17 20.06 20.23
C MET A 205 7.34 19.44 21.62
N GLU A 206 8.06 20.10 22.53
CA GLU A 206 8.23 19.60 23.90
C GLU A 206 6.91 19.42 24.64
N SER A 207 6.07 20.44 24.58
CA SER A 207 4.75 20.49 25.22
C SER A 207 3.77 19.49 24.61
N GLU A 208 3.81 19.28 23.29
CA GLU A 208 2.99 18.28 22.60
C GLU A 208 3.38 16.85 23.01
N PHE A 209 4.67 16.52 23.02
CA PHE A 209 5.13 15.17 23.35
C PHE A 209 4.99 14.84 24.83
N PHE A 210 5.45 15.73 25.72
CA PHE A 210 5.59 15.47 27.15
C PHE A 210 4.46 16.06 28.00
N GLY A 211 3.64 16.95 27.44
CA GLY A 211 2.61 17.69 28.18
C GLY A 211 3.21 18.84 28.99
N HIS A 212 2.35 19.64 29.60
CA HIS A 212 2.76 20.76 30.45
C HIS A 212 1.84 20.95 31.64
N THR A 213 2.39 21.51 32.72
CA THR A 213 1.64 22.01 33.87
C THR A 213 1.15 23.43 33.62
N GLN A 214 0.15 23.86 34.40
CA GLN A 214 -0.36 25.22 34.32
C GLN A 214 0.76 26.23 34.67
N GLY A 215 0.96 27.23 33.80
CA GLY A 215 2.01 28.25 34.01
C GLY A 215 3.42 27.85 33.57
N ALA A 216 3.59 26.70 32.89
CA ALA A 216 4.90 26.24 32.43
C ALA A 216 5.59 27.19 31.42
N PHE A 217 4.82 27.97 30.66
CA PHE A 217 5.30 29.01 29.74
C PHE A 217 4.22 30.08 29.53
N THR A 218 4.58 31.19 28.88
CA THR A 218 3.65 32.28 28.56
C THR A 218 2.55 31.79 27.62
N GLY A 219 1.31 31.71 28.12
CA GLY A 219 0.16 31.18 27.38
C GLY A 219 -0.32 29.79 27.80
N ALA A 220 0.35 29.12 28.75
CA ALA A 220 -0.05 27.83 29.31
C ALA A 220 -1.29 27.93 30.22
N GLN A 221 -2.47 28.09 29.60
CA GLN A 221 -3.76 28.14 30.27
C GLN A 221 -4.26 26.72 30.58
N GLY A 222 -3.72 26.10 31.63
CA GLY A 222 -4.14 24.80 32.16
C GLY A 222 -3.09 23.69 32.02
N LYS A 223 -3.40 22.51 32.57
CA LYS A 223 -2.59 21.30 32.42
C LYS A 223 -2.97 20.61 31.11
N ARG A 224 -1.99 20.16 30.32
CA ARG A 224 -2.22 19.38 29.09
C ARG A 224 -1.45 18.06 29.14
N LEU A 225 -2.14 16.98 28.76
CA LEU A 225 -1.55 15.65 28.66
C LEU A 225 -0.73 15.53 27.37
N GLY A 226 0.52 15.08 27.47
CA GLY A 226 1.39 14.85 26.31
C GLY A 226 1.05 13.58 25.53
N LEU A 227 1.52 13.49 24.29
CA LEU A 227 1.31 12.36 23.39
C LEU A 227 1.74 11.02 24.00
N PHE A 228 2.89 10.97 24.68
CA PHE A 228 3.35 9.73 25.33
C PHE A 228 2.31 9.18 26.31
N LYS A 229 1.67 10.06 27.08
CA LYS A 229 0.65 9.68 28.06
C LYS A 229 -0.69 9.34 27.43
N GLN A 230 -1.06 10.01 26.34
CA GLN A 230 -2.27 9.67 25.59
C GLN A 230 -2.20 8.27 24.97
N VAL A 231 -0.98 7.79 24.69
CA VAL A 231 -0.71 6.52 23.99
C VAL A 231 -0.15 5.47 24.94
N ASP A 232 -0.30 5.65 26.25
CA ASP A 232 0.20 4.73 27.26
C ASP A 232 -0.36 3.30 27.07
N GLY A 233 0.51 2.29 27.11
CA GLY A 233 0.23 0.90 26.73
C GLY A 233 0.15 0.64 25.22
N GLY A 234 0.26 1.67 24.38
CA GLY A 234 0.10 1.64 22.92
C GLY A 234 1.39 1.74 22.14
N THR A 235 1.30 2.26 20.91
CA THR A 235 2.42 2.48 19.99
C THR A 235 2.40 3.91 19.44
N LEU A 236 3.54 4.60 19.53
CA LEU A 236 3.73 5.95 18.99
C LEU A 236 4.70 5.88 17.80
N LEU A 237 4.21 6.29 16.63
CA LEU A 237 5.03 6.53 15.45
C LEU A 237 5.55 7.98 15.46
N LEU A 238 6.87 8.12 15.44
CA LEU A 238 7.61 9.36 15.26
C LEU A 238 8.08 9.44 13.81
N ASP A 239 7.26 10.02 12.92
CA ASP A 239 7.63 10.23 11.53
C ASP A 239 8.52 11.46 11.37
N GLU A 240 9.49 11.37 10.48
CA GLU A 240 10.59 12.32 10.30
C GLU A 240 11.35 12.64 11.59
N ILE A 241 11.74 11.61 12.35
CA ILE A 241 12.47 11.74 13.63
C ILE A 241 13.76 12.58 13.55
N GLY A 242 14.35 12.69 12.36
CA GLY A 242 15.51 13.54 12.12
C GLY A 242 15.25 15.02 12.40
N GLU A 243 14.01 15.49 12.27
CA GLU A 243 13.62 16.87 12.55
C GLU A 243 13.50 17.19 14.05
N MET A 244 13.63 16.19 14.93
CA MET A 244 13.52 16.41 16.37
C MET A 244 14.75 17.17 16.90
N PRO A 245 14.59 18.27 17.65
CA PRO A 245 15.69 18.99 18.27
C PRO A 245 16.49 18.13 19.27
N LEU A 246 17.81 18.35 19.36
CA LEU A 246 18.74 17.61 20.25
C LEU A 246 18.28 17.55 21.71
N ALA A 247 17.67 18.62 22.23
CA ALA A 247 17.15 18.66 23.60
C ALA A 247 16.01 17.64 23.82
N LEU A 248 15.15 17.45 22.81
CA LEU A 248 14.05 16.49 22.86
C LEU A 248 14.52 15.07 22.59
N GLN A 249 15.55 14.90 21.76
CA GLN A 249 16.21 13.61 21.55
C GLN A 249 16.73 13.03 22.89
N ALA A 250 17.29 13.88 23.77
CA ALA A 250 17.74 13.46 25.10
C ALA A 250 16.58 12.96 25.99
N LYS A 251 15.42 13.61 25.91
CA LYS A 251 14.22 13.20 26.67
C LYS A 251 13.59 11.94 26.10
N LEU A 252 13.54 11.80 24.78
CA LEU A 252 13.09 10.58 24.10
C LEU A 252 13.95 9.38 24.50
N LEU A 253 15.28 9.55 24.60
CA LEU A 253 16.17 8.49 25.05
C LEU A 253 15.81 7.99 26.46
N ARG A 254 15.45 8.89 27.39
CA ARG A 254 14.99 8.51 28.73
C ARG A 254 13.70 7.69 28.67
N VAL A 255 12.73 8.08 27.85
CA VAL A 255 11.51 7.28 27.65
C VAL A 255 11.84 5.87 27.15
N LEU A 256 12.76 5.75 26.19
CA LEU A 256 13.19 4.47 25.60
C LEU A 256 14.01 3.57 26.55
N GLN A 257 14.68 4.14 27.54
CA GLN A 257 15.55 3.41 28.46
C GLN A 257 14.87 3.12 29.80
N GLU A 258 14.21 4.12 30.37
CA GLU A 258 13.70 4.12 31.74
C GLU A 258 12.17 3.99 31.80
N GLY A 259 11.46 4.22 30.68
CA GLY A 259 9.99 4.25 30.67
C GLY A 259 9.42 5.43 31.46
N THR A 260 10.19 6.50 31.64
CA THR A 260 9.79 7.68 32.43
C THR A 260 9.79 8.93 31.59
N LEU A 261 8.94 9.87 31.96
CA LEU A 261 8.93 11.23 31.41
C LEU A 261 8.61 12.26 32.47
N ARG A 262 8.90 13.54 32.15
CA ARG A 262 8.51 14.70 32.96
C ARG A 262 7.80 15.71 32.07
N ALA A 263 6.66 16.21 32.52
CA ALA A 263 5.94 17.30 31.84
C ALA A 263 6.73 18.62 31.95
N VAL A 264 6.54 19.51 30.97
CA VAL A 264 7.15 20.85 31.01
C VAL A 264 6.63 21.60 32.23
N GLY A 265 7.55 22.15 33.03
CA GLY A 265 7.22 22.85 34.28
C GLY A 265 6.87 21.92 35.45
N SER A 266 7.20 20.62 35.37
CA SER A 266 7.08 19.66 36.47
C SER A 266 8.41 19.00 36.79
N ASP A 267 8.67 18.80 38.09
CA ASP A 267 9.80 17.97 38.57
C ASP A 267 9.39 16.52 38.84
N GLU A 268 8.10 16.20 38.74
CA GLU A 268 7.57 14.85 38.95
C GLU A 268 7.85 13.95 37.75
N GLU A 269 8.42 12.77 38.00
CA GLU A 269 8.56 11.71 37.01
C GLU A 269 7.32 10.84 36.96
N GLU A 270 6.89 10.57 35.74
CA GLU A 270 5.74 9.72 35.48
C GLU A 270 6.14 8.51 34.62
N GLN A 271 5.71 7.32 35.04
CA GLN A 271 5.90 6.07 34.28
C GLN A 271 5.00 6.03 33.04
N VAL A 272 5.52 5.48 31.95
CA VAL A 272 4.81 5.31 30.69
C VAL A 272 5.34 4.07 29.96
N ASP A 273 4.43 3.28 29.38
CA ASP A 273 4.76 2.11 28.58
C ASP A 273 4.33 2.32 27.13
N VAL A 274 5.20 2.91 26.30
CA VAL A 274 4.90 3.17 24.89
C VAL A 274 5.94 2.48 24.01
N ARG A 275 5.46 1.70 23.04
CA ARG A 275 6.31 1.17 21.98
C ARG A 275 6.58 2.26 20.95
N ILE A 276 7.86 2.53 20.68
CA ILE A 276 8.26 3.58 19.73
C ILE A 276 8.61 2.98 18.37
N ILE A 277 8.00 3.52 17.33
CA ILE A 277 8.43 3.30 15.94
C ILE A 277 8.90 4.66 15.43
N ALA A 278 10.15 4.77 14.98
CA ALA A 278 10.68 5.99 14.39
C ALA A 278 10.79 5.81 12.88
N ALA A 279 10.49 6.85 12.10
CA ALA A 279 10.63 6.83 10.65
C ALA A 279 11.39 8.07 10.15
N THR A 280 12.19 7.90 9.10
CA THR A 280 12.93 9.03 8.49
C THR A 280 13.32 8.74 7.05
N HIS A 281 13.41 9.77 6.22
CA HIS A 281 14.05 9.71 4.90
C HIS A 281 15.53 10.11 4.91
N GLN A 282 16.01 10.67 6.01
CA GLN A 282 17.37 11.19 6.13
C GLN A 282 18.37 10.10 6.52
N ASN A 283 19.64 10.36 6.24
CA ASN A 283 20.73 9.52 6.72
C ASN A 283 21.10 9.91 8.15
N LEU A 284 20.58 9.19 9.14
CA LEU A 284 20.85 9.47 10.55
C LEU A 284 22.32 9.30 10.93
N GLU A 285 23.05 8.35 10.34
CA GLU A 285 24.50 8.22 10.60
C GLU A 285 25.24 9.49 10.21
N GLN A 286 24.87 10.09 9.08
CA GLN A 286 25.46 11.36 8.65
C GLN A 286 25.07 12.49 9.61
N ARG A 287 23.81 12.59 10.02
CA ARG A 287 23.36 13.58 11.01
C ARG A 287 24.04 13.43 12.37
N VAL A 288 24.41 12.21 12.77
CA VAL A 288 25.22 11.97 13.97
C VAL A 288 26.62 12.56 13.80
N ARG A 289 27.28 12.32 12.65
CA ARG A 289 28.60 12.89 12.36
C ARG A 289 28.59 14.43 12.32
N ASP A 290 27.49 15.00 11.84
CA ASP A 290 27.30 16.44 11.74
C ASP A 290 26.86 17.08 13.07
N GLY A 291 26.64 16.28 14.12
CA GLY A 291 26.23 16.74 15.45
C GLY A 291 24.77 17.17 15.56
N GLU A 292 23.95 16.84 14.56
CA GLU A 292 22.53 17.19 14.49
C GLU A 292 21.61 16.09 15.06
N PHE A 293 22.16 14.91 15.30
CA PHE A 293 21.46 13.78 15.92
C PHE A 293 22.34 13.12 16.97
N ARG A 294 21.77 12.75 18.11
CA ARG A 294 22.54 12.12 19.19
C ARG A 294 22.90 10.67 18.84
N GLU A 295 24.17 10.35 19.03
CA GLU A 295 24.71 9.01 18.79
C GLU A 295 24.05 7.93 19.66
N ASP A 296 23.81 8.23 20.95
CA ASP A 296 23.19 7.30 21.90
C ASP A 296 21.74 6.95 21.53
N LEU A 297 20.96 7.94 21.10
CA LEU A 297 19.60 7.74 20.60
C LEU A 297 19.59 6.93 19.30
N PHE A 298 20.52 7.21 18.38
CA PHE A 298 20.62 6.50 17.11
C PHE A 298 20.78 5.00 17.34
N TYR A 299 21.76 4.57 18.13
CA TYR A 299 21.98 3.15 18.40
C TYR A 299 20.81 2.49 19.15
N ARG A 300 20.13 3.25 20.03
CA ARG A 300 18.93 2.74 20.72
C ARG A 300 17.79 2.46 19.75
N LEU A 301 17.60 3.30 18.73
CA LEU A 301 16.57 3.13 17.71
C LEU A 301 16.95 2.10 16.64
N GLU A 302 18.22 2.03 16.25
CA GLU A 302 18.71 1.22 15.13
C GLU A 302 18.64 -0.30 15.39
N THR A 303 18.61 -0.71 16.66
CA THR A 303 18.62 -2.13 17.07
C THR A 303 17.64 -3.00 16.26
N PHE A 304 16.45 -2.48 15.98
CA PHE A 304 15.52 -3.11 15.06
C PHE A 304 15.22 -2.17 13.90
N SER A 305 15.94 -2.30 12.79
CA SER A 305 15.78 -1.44 11.63
C SER A 305 15.20 -2.16 10.40
N VAL A 306 14.43 -1.42 9.61
CA VAL A 306 13.89 -1.88 8.32
C VAL A 306 13.95 -0.77 7.30
N LYS A 307 14.37 -1.11 6.07
CA LYS A 307 14.45 -0.16 4.96
C LYS A 307 13.33 -0.44 3.96
N VAL A 308 12.49 0.56 3.73
CA VAL A 308 11.44 0.52 2.73
C VAL A 308 12.06 0.76 1.35
N PRO A 309 11.90 -0.17 0.38
CA PRO A 309 12.49 -0.02 -0.94
C PRO A 309 11.85 1.14 -1.70
N ALA A 310 12.63 1.88 -2.46
CA ALA A 310 12.10 2.92 -3.35
C ALA A 310 11.26 2.29 -4.47
N LEU A 311 10.30 3.02 -5.04
CA LEU A 311 9.37 2.49 -6.05
C LEU A 311 10.11 1.92 -7.28
N ARG A 312 11.17 2.59 -7.72
CA ARG A 312 12.07 2.11 -8.80
C ARG A 312 12.77 0.77 -8.52
N GLN A 313 12.78 0.31 -7.28
CA GLN A 313 13.35 -0.99 -6.88
C GLN A 313 12.29 -2.11 -6.81
N ARG A 314 11.03 -1.79 -7.11
CA ARG A 314 9.87 -2.69 -6.96
C ARG A 314 9.36 -3.26 -8.29
N GLY A 315 9.95 -2.90 -9.43
CA GLY A 315 9.60 -3.46 -10.75
C GLY A 315 8.10 -3.36 -11.07
N GLU A 316 7.46 -4.50 -11.34
CA GLU A 316 6.03 -4.65 -11.67
C GLU A 316 5.05 -4.14 -10.60
N ASP A 317 5.53 -3.81 -9.39
CA ASP A 317 4.67 -3.20 -8.38
C ASP A 317 4.19 -1.79 -8.77
N VAL A 318 4.87 -1.12 -9.71
CA VAL A 318 4.43 0.18 -10.26
C VAL A 318 3.05 0.06 -10.91
N GLU A 319 2.87 -0.93 -11.79
CA GLU A 319 1.61 -1.21 -12.47
C GLU A 319 0.50 -1.56 -11.46
N ARG A 320 0.81 -2.44 -10.51
CA ARG A 320 -0.15 -2.85 -9.47
C ARG A 320 -0.63 -1.68 -8.62
N LEU A 321 0.28 -0.79 -8.23
CA LEU A 321 -0.07 0.43 -7.51
C LEU A 321 -0.90 1.37 -8.40
N ALA A 322 -0.55 1.50 -9.68
CA ALA A 322 -1.29 2.34 -10.62
C ALA A 322 -2.75 1.86 -10.77
N HIS A 323 -2.99 0.57 -11.02
CA HIS A 323 -4.35 0.01 -11.07
C HIS A 323 -5.10 0.16 -9.76
N HIS A 324 -4.43 0.00 -8.62
CA HIS A 324 -5.06 0.24 -7.33
C HIS A 324 -5.56 1.67 -7.22
N PHE A 325 -4.71 2.66 -7.54
CA PHE A 325 -5.11 4.06 -7.48
C PHE A 325 -6.19 4.41 -8.51
N ILE A 326 -6.15 3.84 -9.72
CA ILE A 326 -7.23 4.00 -10.71
C ILE A 326 -8.55 3.54 -10.12
N SER A 327 -8.60 2.34 -9.53
CA SER A 327 -9.81 1.82 -8.90
C SER A 327 -10.35 2.77 -7.82
N VAL A 328 -9.46 3.28 -6.96
CA VAL A 328 -9.84 4.19 -5.86
C VAL A 328 -10.36 5.53 -6.37
N TYR A 329 -9.70 6.13 -7.37
CA TYR A 329 -10.04 7.46 -7.86
C TYR A 329 -11.16 7.46 -8.88
N ALA A 330 -11.28 6.42 -9.71
CA ALA A 330 -12.38 6.28 -10.66
C ALA A 330 -13.71 6.13 -9.92
N GLU A 331 -13.74 5.31 -8.85
CA GLU A 331 -14.92 5.17 -7.97
C GLU A 331 -15.31 6.52 -7.34
N LYS A 332 -14.35 7.25 -6.76
CA LYS A 332 -14.59 8.58 -6.18
C LYS A 332 -15.09 9.61 -7.19
N ALA A 333 -14.60 9.54 -8.43
CA ALA A 333 -14.97 10.46 -9.50
C ALA A 333 -16.24 10.04 -10.26
N GLY A 334 -16.84 8.88 -9.94
CA GLY A 334 -17.98 8.32 -10.68
C GLY A 334 -17.65 7.96 -12.13
N LYS A 335 -16.37 7.72 -12.44
CA LYS A 335 -15.89 7.37 -13.80
C LYS A 335 -15.72 5.86 -13.95
N ARG A 336 -15.84 5.37 -15.18
CA ARG A 336 -15.60 3.97 -15.55
C ARG A 336 -14.24 3.83 -16.23
N ILE A 337 -13.17 4.12 -15.50
CA ILE A 337 -11.79 3.89 -15.96
C ILE A 337 -11.28 2.64 -15.27
N THR A 338 -10.87 1.64 -16.05
CA THR A 338 -10.47 0.35 -15.50
C THR A 338 -9.04 -0.05 -15.84
N ASP A 339 -8.41 0.60 -16.81
CA ASP A 339 -7.12 0.18 -17.36
C ASP A 339 -6.20 1.34 -17.75
N ILE A 340 -4.97 1.00 -18.14
CA ILE A 340 -3.92 1.90 -18.63
C ILE A 340 -3.49 1.41 -20.02
N ASP A 341 -3.40 2.32 -20.99
CA ASP A 341 -2.86 1.99 -22.32
C ASP A 341 -1.41 1.53 -22.22
N THR A 342 -0.99 0.61 -23.09
CA THR A 342 0.38 0.04 -23.06
C THR A 342 1.47 1.10 -23.14
N ASP A 343 1.29 2.13 -23.99
CA ASP A 343 2.25 3.23 -24.12
C ASP A 343 2.33 4.09 -22.84
N ALA A 344 1.20 4.30 -22.16
CA ALA A 344 1.17 5.02 -20.89
C ALA A 344 1.83 4.21 -19.77
N LEU A 345 1.64 2.89 -19.77
CA LEU A 345 2.28 1.98 -18.84
C LEU A 345 3.80 1.95 -19.02
N ASP A 346 4.29 1.99 -20.26
CA ASP A 346 5.71 2.11 -20.60
C ASP A 346 6.34 3.39 -20.02
N VAL A 347 5.61 4.52 -20.07
CA VAL A 347 6.03 5.77 -19.43
C VAL A 347 6.17 5.58 -17.92
N LEU A 348 5.20 4.93 -17.27
CA LEU A 348 5.27 4.64 -15.83
C LEU A 348 6.49 3.76 -15.51
N TYR A 349 6.78 2.73 -16.30
CA TYR A 349 7.93 1.85 -16.07
C TYR A 349 9.28 2.55 -16.22
N ARG A 350 9.40 3.50 -17.16
CA ARG A 350 10.64 4.25 -17.41
C ARG A 350 10.88 5.36 -16.38
N TYR A 351 9.82 5.91 -15.80
CA TYR A 351 9.92 7.00 -14.84
C TYR A 351 10.52 6.54 -13.50
N ARG A 352 11.45 7.32 -12.94
CA ARG A 352 12.18 6.93 -11.71
C ARG A 352 11.40 7.13 -10.41
N PHE A 353 10.31 7.90 -10.44
CA PHE A 353 9.50 8.28 -9.28
C PHE A 353 10.33 8.83 -8.10
N PRO A 354 10.96 10.02 -8.22
CA PRO A 354 11.65 10.65 -7.09
C PRO A 354 10.78 10.85 -5.84
N GLY A 355 9.46 11.04 -5.99
CA GLY A 355 8.50 11.09 -4.87
C GLY A 355 7.81 9.74 -4.58
N ASN A 356 8.33 8.65 -5.16
CA ASN A 356 7.90 7.28 -4.93
C ASN A 356 6.38 7.06 -5.09
N VAL A 357 5.75 6.31 -4.19
CA VAL A 357 4.34 5.92 -4.28
C VAL A 357 3.42 7.13 -4.16
N ARG A 358 3.79 8.15 -3.36
CA ARG A 358 3.02 9.39 -3.25
C ARG A 358 2.98 10.15 -4.59
N GLU A 359 4.08 10.15 -5.32
CA GLU A 359 4.13 10.77 -6.65
C GLU A 359 3.28 10.01 -7.66
N LEU A 360 3.37 8.67 -7.68
CA LEU A 360 2.52 7.83 -8.51
C LEU A 360 1.04 8.04 -8.20
N GLN A 361 0.67 8.05 -6.92
CA GLN A 361 -0.69 8.31 -6.47
C GLN A 361 -1.23 9.64 -7.03
N ASN A 362 -0.48 10.73 -6.85
CA ASN A 362 -0.87 12.05 -7.34
C ASN A 362 -0.95 12.11 -8.87
N ALA A 363 -0.05 11.41 -9.58
CA ALA A 363 -0.06 11.33 -11.03
C ALA A 363 -1.32 10.62 -11.54
N ILE A 364 -1.68 9.48 -10.94
CA ILE A 364 -2.87 8.71 -11.30
C ILE A 364 -4.16 9.44 -10.93
N GLU A 365 -4.21 10.08 -9.77
CA GLU A 365 -5.35 10.93 -9.37
C GLU A 365 -5.62 12.02 -10.41
N ARG A 366 -4.55 12.72 -10.83
CA ARG A 366 -4.63 13.72 -11.89
C ARG A 366 -5.10 13.10 -13.20
N ALA A 367 -4.49 12.00 -13.64
CA ALA A 367 -4.84 11.33 -14.88
C ALA A 367 -6.31 10.92 -14.91
N VAL A 368 -6.82 10.25 -13.87
CA VAL A 368 -8.24 9.89 -13.73
C VAL A 368 -9.15 11.11 -13.77
N THR A 369 -8.73 12.23 -13.18
CA THR A 369 -9.52 13.48 -13.19
C THR A 369 -9.71 14.04 -14.60
N PHE A 370 -8.66 14.03 -15.43
CA PHE A 370 -8.69 14.60 -16.79
C PHE A 370 -9.08 13.63 -17.89
N ALA A 371 -8.93 12.32 -17.65
CA ALA A 371 -9.24 11.29 -18.62
C ALA A 371 -10.69 11.38 -19.12
N GLN A 372 -10.83 11.34 -20.45
CA GLN A 372 -12.12 11.34 -21.15
C GLN A 372 -12.52 9.94 -21.64
N SER A 373 -11.57 9.01 -21.63
CA SER A 373 -11.75 7.64 -22.13
C SER A 373 -11.98 6.63 -20.98
N HIS A 374 -12.21 5.36 -21.32
CA HIS A 374 -12.31 4.25 -20.35
C HIS A 374 -10.94 3.68 -19.92
N HIS A 375 -9.85 4.19 -20.49
CA HIS A 375 -8.47 3.81 -20.23
C HIS A 375 -7.61 5.07 -20.04
N LEU A 376 -6.57 5.01 -19.20
CA LEU A 376 -5.62 6.10 -19.09
C LEU A 376 -4.64 6.09 -20.26
N GLN A 377 -4.52 7.22 -20.94
CA GLN A 377 -3.64 7.41 -22.08
C GLN A 377 -2.38 8.19 -21.68
N VAL A 378 -1.39 8.24 -22.57
CA VAL A 378 -0.13 8.96 -22.34
C VAL A 378 -0.40 10.43 -22.02
N ASP A 379 -1.33 11.05 -22.76
CA ASP A 379 -1.70 12.46 -22.61
C ASP A 379 -2.39 12.79 -21.26
N ASP A 380 -2.89 11.77 -20.55
CA ASP A 380 -3.48 11.95 -19.22
C ASP A 380 -2.40 12.05 -18.12
N LEU A 381 -1.17 11.60 -18.40
CA LEU A 381 -0.07 11.62 -17.44
C LEU A 381 0.54 13.04 -17.29
N PRO A 382 1.09 13.39 -16.12
CA PRO A 382 1.79 14.67 -15.94
C PRO A 382 2.94 14.86 -16.93
N GLU A 383 3.06 16.06 -17.53
CA GLU A 383 4.09 16.40 -18.54
C GLU A 383 5.52 16.02 -18.12
N ARG A 384 5.89 16.25 -16.86
CA ARG A 384 7.20 15.87 -16.29
C ARG A 384 7.53 14.37 -16.43
N MET A 385 6.53 13.51 -16.55
CA MET A 385 6.71 12.06 -16.76
C MET A 385 6.94 11.74 -18.24
N LEU A 386 6.39 12.57 -19.14
CA LEU A 386 6.57 12.51 -20.59
C LEU A 386 7.94 13.06 -21.01
N GLU A 387 8.46 14.03 -20.25
CA GLU A 387 9.79 14.63 -20.46
C GLU A 387 10.96 13.71 -20.12
N VAL A 388 10.70 12.51 -19.59
CA VAL A 388 11.74 11.47 -19.46
C VAL A 388 12.07 10.94 -20.84
N ARG A 389 12.86 11.73 -21.56
CA ARG A 389 13.58 11.31 -22.75
C ARG A 389 14.38 10.07 -22.38
N ASP A 390 14.26 9.09 -23.25
CA ASP A 390 15.08 7.90 -23.25
C ASP A 390 16.55 8.34 -23.06
N PRO A 391 17.25 7.93 -21.98
CA PRO A 391 18.67 8.21 -21.86
C PRO A 391 19.44 7.65 -23.06
N THR A 392 18.85 6.71 -23.79
CA THR A 392 19.38 6.13 -25.03
C THR A 392 19.16 7.00 -26.27
N ALA A 393 18.20 7.93 -26.27
CA ALA A 393 17.98 8.85 -27.40
C ALA A 393 19.05 9.95 -27.46
N ASP A 394 19.62 10.34 -26.32
CA ASP A 394 20.74 11.29 -26.20
C ASP A 394 22.10 10.62 -25.86
N THR A 395 22.17 9.29 -25.89
CA THR A 395 23.45 8.56 -25.84
C THR A 395 23.72 7.83 -27.15
N GLN A 396 23.94 8.60 -28.21
CA GLN A 396 25.25 8.41 -28.82
C GLN A 396 26.25 8.95 -27.79
N PRO A 397 27.03 8.10 -27.09
CA PRO A 397 28.20 8.62 -26.41
C PRO A 397 28.95 9.49 -27.40
N HIS A 398 29.02 10.79 -27.14
CA HIS A 398 29.92 11.68 -27.85
C HIS A 398 31.32 11.28 -27.38
N TRP A 399 31.81 10.17 -27.93
CA TRP A 399 33.17 9.72 -27.71
C TRP A 399 34.06 10.80 -28.32
N HIS A 400 34.68 11.59 -27.46
CA HIS A 400 35.75 12.46 -27.88
C HIS A 400 36.83 11.57 -28.50
N THR A 401 37.38 11.99 -29.63
CA THR A 401 38.52 11.28 -30.22
C THR A 401 39.67 11.27 -29.22
N LEU A 402 40.56 10.28 -29.33
CA LEU A 402 41.77 10.24 -28.51
C LEU A 402 42.58 11.55 -28.65
N GLN A 403 42.51 12.17 -29.84
CA GLN A 403 43.07 13.48 -30.12
C GLN A 403 42.42 14.59 -29.28
N ALA A 404 41.08 14.65 -29.20
CA ALA A 404 40.38 15.66 -28.39
C ALA A 404 40.65 15.52 -26.88
N HIS A 405 40.74 14.28 -26.36
CA HIS A 405 41.17 14.04 -24.98
C HIS A 405 42.62 14.47 -24.74
N GLN A 406 43.50 14.17 -25.71
CA GLN A 406 44.89 14.56 -25.66
C GLN A 406 45.05 16.09 -25.67
N ASP A 407 44.31 16.79 -26.52
CA ASP A 407 44.37 18.25 -26.64
C ASP A 407 43.88 18.96 -25.38
N ALA A 408 42.75 18.52 -24.82
CA ALA A 408 42.23 19.03 -23.55
C ALA A 408 43.23 18.81 -22.40
N TYR A 409 43.83 17.61 -22.33
CA TYR A 409 44.81 17.30 -21.29
C TYR A 409 46.12 18.10 -21.44
N ILE A 410 46.57 18.34 -22.68
CA ILE A 410 47.71 19.23 -22.94
C ILE A 410 47.40 20.64 -22.45
N GLN A 411 46.19 21.14 -22.70
CA GLN A 411 45.76 22.47 -22.28
C GLN A 411 45.73 22.60 -20.75
N ASP A 412 45.14 21.64 -20.05
CA ASP A 412 45.11 21.61 -18.58
C ASP A 412 46.53 21.62 -17.98
N VAL A 413 47.44 20.82 -18.55
CA VAL A 413 48.83 20.78 -18.09
C VAL A 413 49.55 22.09 -18.39
N MET A 414 49.29 22.72 -19.54
CA MET A 414 49.86 24.01 -19.94
C MET A 414 49.39 25.15 -19.02
N ASP A 415 48.12 25.16 -18.65
CA ASP A 415 47.55 26.13 -17.71
C ASP A 415 48.11 25.93 -16.29
N HIS A 416 48.19 24.68 -15.84
CA HIS A 416 48.75 24.34 -14.52
C HIS A 416 50.21 24.76 -14.34
N VAL A 417 51.01 24.71 -15.41
CA VAL A 417 52.44 25.12 -15.39
C VAL A 417 52.66 26.55 -15.87
N GLY A 418 51.60 27.34 -16.05
CA GLY A 418 51.65 28.75 -16.44
C GLY A 418 52.37 28.98 -17.79
N GLY A 419 52.13 28.10 -18.77
CA GLY A 419 52.73 28.19 -20.10
C GLY A 419 54.19 27.72 -20.20
N ASN A 420 54.76 27.15 -19.13
CA ASN A 420 56.14 26.64 -19.15
C ASN A 420 56.25 25.32 -19.93
N LYS A 421 56.56 25.42 -21.23
CA LYS A 421 56.69 24.30 -22.17
C LYS A 421 57.71 23.23 -21.76
N LYS A 422 58.73 23.55 -20.95
CA LYS A 422 59.69 22.55 -20.44
C LYS A 422 59.03 21.64 -19.40
N LYS A 423 58.36 22.25 -18.42
CA LYS A 423 57.69 21.52 -17.34
C LYS A 423 56.48 20.74 -17.86
N ALA A 424 55.72 21.31 -18.80
CA ALA A 424 54.63 20.61 -19.47
C ALA A 424 55.08 19.32 -20.15
N ALA A 425 56.19 19.36 -20.90
CA ALA A 425 56.73 18.18 -21.59
C ALA A 425 57.21 17.09 -20.61
N GLU A 426 57.79 17.48 -19.46
CA GLU A 426 58.19 16.55 -18.39
C GLU A 426 56.97 15.87 -17.75
N ILE A 427 55.90 16.63 -17.45
CA ILE A 427 54.65 16.08 -16.87
C ILE A 427 53.94 15.16 -17.85
N LEU A 428 53.87 15.54 -19.13
CA LEU A 428 53.25 14.74 -20.20
C LEU A 428 54.10 13.52 -20.60
N GLY A 429 55.34 13.40 -20.11
CA GLY A 429 56.24 12.29 -20.45
C GLY A 429 56.70 12.27 -21.91
N ILE A 430 56.74 13.42 -22.58
CA ILE A 430 57.07 13.55 -24.01
C ILE A 430 58.26 14.49 -24.23
N THR A 431 58.84 14.45 -25.44
CA THR A 431 59.88 15.40 -25.82
C THR A 431 59.28 16.79 -26.10
N ARG A 432 60.06 17.87 -25.86
CA ARG A 432 59.61 19.23 -26.22
C ARG A 432 59.23 19.35 -27.69
N ARG A 433 59.96 18.69 -28.60
CA ARG A 433 59.67 18.70 -30.04
C ARG A 433 58.27 18.12 -30.33
N THR A 434 57.88 17.07 -29.61
CA THR A 434 56.54 16.48 -29.70
C THR A 434 55.46 17.45 -29.23
N LEU A 435 55.71 18.13 -28.09
CA LEU A 435 54.79 19.13 -27.55
C LEU A 435 54.59 20.33 -28.49
N TYR A 436 55.66 20.87 -29.10
CA TYR A 436 55.54 21.94 -30.09
C TYR A 436 54.69 21.53 -31.29
N ARG A 437 54.92 20.33 -31.84
CA ARG A 437 54.13 19.82 -32.96
C ARG A 437 52.63 19.69 -32.64
N TRP A 438 52.29 19.36 -31.39
CA TRP A 438 50.89 19.25 -30.96
C TRP A 438 50.25 20.62 -30.75
N LEU A 439 50.99 21.60 -30.23
CA LEU A 439 50.51 22.98 -30.07
C LEU A 439 50.37 23.71 -31.42
N ASP A 440 51.32 23.52 -32.34
CA ASP A 440 51.29 24.18 -33.65
C ASP A 440 50.15 23.62 -34.52
N GLY A 441 49.87 22.31 -34.42
CA GLY A 441 48.75 21.66 -35.13
C GLY A 441 47.35 22.13 -34.69
N GLN A 442 47.23 22.75 -33.51
CA GLN A 442 45.98 23.37 -33.05
C GLN A 442 45.73 24.75 -33.67
N THR A 443 46.77 25.41 -34.20
CA THR A 443 46.65 26.77 -34.74
C THR A 443 46.10 26.76 -36.18
N ASP A 444 46.38 25.71 -36.95
CA ASP A 444 45.87 25.53 -38.32
C ASP A 444 44.39 25.11 -38.37
N GLN A 445 43.80 24.59 -37.28
CA GLN A 445 42.39 24.17 -37.24
C GLN A 445 41.41 25.28 -36.83
N SER A 446 41.89 26.41 -36.30
CA SER A 446 41.06 27.55 -35.92
C SER A 446 40.89 28.61 -37.01
N GLU A 447 41.55 28.47 -38.17
CA GLU A 447 41.41 29.37 -39.33
C GLU A 447 40.63 28.74 -40.51
N SER A 448 39.90 27.64 -40.29
CA SER A 448 39.05 26.99 -41.32
C SER A 448 37.57 27.08 -41.00
#